data_AF-A0A359EZR6-F1
#
_entry.id   AF-A0A359EZR6-F1
#
_cell.length_a   1.000
_cell.length_b   1.000
_cell.length_c   1.000
_cell.angle_alpha   90.00
_cell.angle_beta   90.00
_cell.angle_gamma   90.00
#
_symmetry.space_group_name_H-M   'P 1'
#
loop_
_entity.id
_entity.type
_entity.pdbx_description
1 polymer ?
#
loop_
_entity_poly.entity_id
_entity_poly.type
_entity_poly.pdbx_seq_one_letter_code
_entity_poly.pdbx_strand_id
1 'polypeptide(L)'
;MARVIITLLDSFGIGWAHDAEAFGDKGSDTLGHIAAWMGKNRKQADGSPRYLALPNLAVLGLEKAHLVSTGERLAHPLSGETLQADPLDGGRVKAAYTCAEEVSKGKDTLSGHWEIAGVPVDFDWGYFPDQPKCFPQALVDALIREGNLPGVLGEKLASGTVIIQELGEE
;
A
#
# COMPACT_ATOMS: atom_id res chain seq x y z
N MET A 1 5.23 -30.89 1.41
CA MET A 1 4.85 -29.73 2.25
C MET A 1 3.32 -29.74 2.34
N ALA A 2 2.72 -29.81 3.53
CA ALA A 2 1.27 -30.06 3.63
C ALA A 2 0.39 -28.79 3.70
N ARG A 3 0.98 -27.63 4.02
CA ARG A 3 0.26 -26.35 4.20
C ARG A 3 1.15 -25.18 3.79
N VAL A 4 0.54 -24.14 3.25
CA VAL A 4 1.16 -22.83 2.96
C VAL A 4 0.32 -21.78 3.69
N ILE A 5 0.98 -20.78 4.31
CA ILE A 5 0.34 -19.65 4.96
C ILE A 5 0.85 -18.39 4.24
N ILE A 6 -0.07 -17.62 3.67
CA ILE A 6 0.24 -16.34 3.02
C ILE A 6 -0.24 -15.24 3.96
N THR A 7 0.64 -14.29 4.27
CA THR A 7 0.31 -13.10 5.07
C THR A 7 0.58 -11.87 4.22
N LEU A 8 -0.47 -11.12 3.92
CA LEU A 8 -0.37 -9.88 3.15
C LEU A 8 -0.42 -8.68 4.09
N LEU A 9 0.55 -7.79 3.96
CA LEU A 9 0.55 -6.48 4.62
C LEU A 9 0.02 -5.46 3.61
N ASP A 10 -1.28 -5.18 3.67
CA ASP A 10 -1.95 -4.31 2.70
C ASP A 10 -1.27 -2.92 2.63
N SER A 11 -1.10 -2.40 1.42
CA SER A 11 -0.42 -1.13 1.08
C SER A 11 1.07 -1.02 1.46
N PHE A 12 1.69 -2.08 1.98
CA PHE A 12 3.06 -2.03 2.48
C PHE A 12 4.11 -2.23 1.37
N GLY A 13 4.33 -1.19 0.57
CA GLY A 13 5.38 -1.16 -0.46
C GLY A 13 6.81 -1.03 0.11
N ILE A 14 7.79 -1.54 -0.65
CA ILE A 14 9.23 -1.51 -0.31
C ILE A 14 10.06 -0.79 -1.38
N GLY A 15 9.47 0.19 -2.05
CA GLY A 15 10.02 0.91 -3.19
C GLY A 15 9.01 1.02 -4.32
N TRP A 16 9.28 1.90 -5.28
CA TRP A 16 8.48 2.11 -6.48
C TRP A 16 8.85 1.07 -7.56
N ALA A 17 7.88 0.58 -8.32
CA ALA A 17 8.07 -0.34 -9.45
C ALA A 17 8.61 0.40 -10.69
N HIS A 18 9.15 -0.31 -11.69
CA HIS A 18 9.79 0.34 -12.85
C HIS A 18 8.83 1.24 -13.65
N ASP A 19 7.54 0.95 -13.62
CA ASP A 19 6.47 1.67 -14.30
C ASP A 19 5.76 2.72 -13.43
N ALA A 20 6.24 3.00 -12.21
CA ALA A 20 5.56 3.90 -11.27
C ALA A 20 5.33 5.32 -11.83
N GLU A 21 6.12 5.76 -12.81
CA GLU A 21 5.91 7.03 -13.51
C GLU A 21 4.55 7.07 -14.25
N ALA A 22 4.08 5.94 -14.79
CA ALA A 22 2.76 5.84 -15.40
C ALA A 22 1.61 6.04 -14.40
N PHE A 23 1.88 5.77 -13.12
CA PHE A 23 0.94 5.96 -12.01
C PHE A 23 1.14 7.27 -11.24
N GLY A 24 2.12 8.09 -11.64
CA GLY A 24 2.50 9.31 -10.91
C GLY A 24 3.22 9.07 -9.57
N ASP A 25 3.72 7.85 -9.35
CA ASP A 25 4.25 7.38 -8.05
C ASP A 25 5.78 7.23 -8.04
N LYS A 26 6.48 7.83 -9.01
CA LYS A 26 7.95 7.79 -9.09
C LYS A 26 8.57 8.32 -7.80
N GLY A 27 9.47 7.52 -7.20
CA GLY A 27 10.11 7.84 -5.92
C GLY A 27 9.28 7.51 -4.68
N SER A 28 8.12 6.85 -4.83
CA SER A 28 7.40 6.28 -3.69
C SER A 28 8.21 5.17 -3.02
N ASP A 29 8.24 5.16 -1.69
CA ASP A 29 8.88 4.12 -0.88
C ASP A 29 8.22 4.09 0.50
N THR A 30 7.18 3.28 0.67
CA THR A 30 6.40 3.25 1.91
C THR A 30 7.25 2.89 3.11
N LEU A 31 8.00 1.78 3.05
CA LEU A 31 8.89 1.36 4.14
C LEU A 31 9.99 2.39 4.42
N GLY A 32 10.71 2.84 3.38
CA GLY A 32 11.80 3.80 3.52
C GLY A 32 11.34 5.14 4.10
N HIS A 33 10.23 5.69 3.58
CA HIS A 33 9.67 6.94 4.07
C HIS A 33 9.14 6.83 5.51
N ILE A 34 8.50 5.72 5.90
CA ILE A 34 8.09 5.51 7.29
C ILE A 34 9.31 5.45 8.22
N ALA A 35 10.35 4.68 7.84
CA ALA A 35 11.56 4.54 8.63
C ALA A 35 12.27 5.90 8.83
N ALA A 36 12.42 6.68 7.76
CA ALA A 36 13.00 8.02 7.80
C ALA A 36 12.15 9.00 8.62
N TRP A 37 10.83 9.00 8.41
CA TRP A 37 9.92 9.87 9.15
C TRP A 37 9.94 9.56 10.65
N MET A 38 9.97 8.28 11.04
CA MET A 38 10.06 7.89 12.44
C MET A 38 11.35 8.37 13.10
N GLY A 39 12.51 8.14 12.47
CA GLY A 39 13.80 8.60 13.01
C GLY A 39 13.86 10.12 13.20
N LYS A 40 13.25 10.87 12.28
CA LYS A 40 13.20 12.34 12.35
C LYS A 40 12.21 12.83 13.42
N ASN A 41 11.02 12.26 13.51
CA ASN A 41 9.88 12.86 14.22
C ASN A 41 9.50 12.18 15.53
N ARG A 42 9.76 10.89 15.70
CA ARG A 42 9.39 10.16 16.92
C ARG A 42 10.54 10.18 17.91
N LYS A 43 10.21 10.43 19.17
CA LYS A 43 11.17 10.47 20.28
C LYS A 43 10.76 9.48 21.38
N GLN A 44 11.75 8.96 22.08
CA GLN A 44 11.59 8.21 23.31
C GLN A 44 11.38 9.17 24.49
N ALA A 45 11.12 8.64 25.68
CA ALA A 45 10.88 9.45 26.88
C ALA A 45 12.11 10.31 27.29
N ASP A 46 13.31 9.86 26.93
CA ASP A 46 14.58 10.56 27.17
C ASP A 46 14.93 11.58 26.07
N GLY A 47 14.05 11.76 25.07
CA GLY A 47 14.26 12.68 23.95
C GLY A 47 15.12 12.12 22.81
N SER A 48 15.64 10.89 22.91
CA SER A 48 16.36 10.23 21.82
C SER A 48 15.40 9.82 20.68
N PRO A 49 15.87 9.68 19.41
CA PRO A 49 15.04 9.17 18.32
C PRO A 49 14.42 7.81 18.63
N ARG A 50 13.17 7.61 18.20
CA ARG A 50 12.50 6.30 18.21
C ARG A 50 12.38 5.79 16.78
N TYR A 51 13.23 4.82 16.42
CA TYR A 51 13.24 4.21 15.09
C TYR A 51 12.11 3.20 14.89
N LEU A 52 11.81 2.90 13.63
CA LEU A 52 10.94 1.79 13.27
C LEU A 52 11.65 0.47 13.61
N ALA A 53 11.17 -0.23 14.64
CA ALA A 53 11.74 -1.50 15.08
C ALA A 53 10.85 -2.66 14.63
N LEU A 54 11.31 -3.44 13.66
CA LEU A 54 10.70 -4.66 13.13
C LEU A 54 11.72 -5.82 13.17
N PRO A 55 12.27 -6.18 14.36
CA PRO A 55 13.41 -7.10 14.47
C PRO A 55 13.11 -8.50 13.90
N ASN A 56 11.87 -8.97 14.01
CA ASN A 56 11.46 -10.26 13.45
C ASN A 56 11.47 -10.23 11.91
N LEU A 57 10.93 -9.18 11.29
CA LEU A 57 10.92 -9.05 9.83
C LEU A 57 12.33 -8.76 9.28
N ALA A 58 13.18 -8.07 10.05
CA ALA A 58 14.59 -7.88 9.72
C ALA A 58 15.32 -9.24 9.62
N VAL A 59 15.12 -10.14 10.58
CA VAL A 59 15.66 -11.52 10.56
C VAL A 59 15.09 -12.35 9.40
N LEU A 60 13.88 -12.06 8.95
CA LEU A 60 13.28 -12.69 7.75
C LEU A 60 13.76 -12.06 6.43
N GLY A 61 14.54 -10.97 6.47
CA GLY A 61 15.17 -10.37 5.29
C GLY A 61 14.45 -9.15 4.70
N LEU A 62 13.52 -8.51 5.42
CA LEU A 62 12.77 -7.36 4.90
C LEU A 62 13.68 -6.20 4.44
N GLU A 63 14.73 -5.88 5.21
CA GLU A 63 15.70 -4.84 4.81
C GLU A 63 16.47 -5.21 3.54
N LYS A 64 16.71 -6.51 3.32
CA LYS A 64 17.39 -6.98 2.11
C LYS A 64 16.44 -6.93 0.92
N ALA A 65 15.16 -7.28 1.10
CA ALA A 65 14.16 -7.13 0.05
C ALA A 65 14.00 -5.65 -0.37
N HIS A 66 13.96 -4.73 0.59
CA HIS A 66 13.97 -3.28 0.31
C HIS A 66 15.23 -2.84 -0.45
N LEU A 67 16.41 -3.31 -0.04
CA LEU A 67 17.67 -3.03 -0.77
C LEU A 67 17.66 -3.60 -2.19
N VAL A 68 17.08 -4.78 -2.41
CA VAL A 68 16.93 -5.37 -3.75
C VAL A 68 15.97 -4.54 -4.61
N SER A 69 14.86 -4.07 -4.03
CA SER A 69 13.84 -3.26 -4.70
C SER A 69 14.36 -1.87 -5.09
N THR A 70 15.04 -1.18 -4.18
CA THR A 70 15.40 0.24 -4.33
C THR A 70 16.86 0.48 -4.72
N GLY A 71 17.75 -0.48 -4.47
CA GLY A 71 19.20 -0.28 -4.54
C GLY A 71 19.77 0.55 -3.39
N GLU A 72 18.94 1.02 -2.46
CA GLU A 72 19.32 1.90 -1.36
C GLU A 72 19.13 1.23 0.01
N ARG A 73 19.91 1.68 1.00
CA ARG A 73 19.74 1.23 2.39
C ARG A 73 18.73 2.12 3.10
N LEU A 74 17.92 1.53 3.96
CA LEU A 74 17.10 2.27 4.91
C LEU A 74 17.95 3.24 5.73
N ALA A 75 17.38 4.42 6.03
CA ALA A 75 18.03 5.44 6.85
C ALA A 75 18.41 4.93 8.25
N HIS A 76 17.62 4.00 8.80
CA HIS A 76 17.83 3.37 10.10
C HIS A 76 17.48 1.88 10.02
N PRO A 77 18.22 1.01 10.74
CA PRO A 77 17.97 -0.42 10.71
C PRO A 77 16.69 -0.81 11.45
N LEU A 78 15.97 -1.78 10.91
CA LEU A 78 14.74 -2.34 11.46
C LEU A 78 14.99 -3.19 12.71
N SER A 79 16.23 -3.58 13.02
CA SER A 79 16.56 -4.31 14.24
C SER A 79 16.36 -3.46 15.52
N GLY A 80 16.22 -2.14 15.41
CA GLY A 80 15.99 -1.23 16.55
C GLY A 80 17.28 -0.82 17.29
N GLU A 81 18.43 -1.32 16.89
CA GLU A 81 19.75 -0.94 17.41
C GLU A 81 20.55 -0.25 16.30
N THR A 82 21.28 0.83 16.64
CA THR A 82 22.25 1.43 15.71
C THR A 82 23.32 0.39 15.39
N LEU A 83 23.25 -0.21 14.21
CA LEU A 83 24.23 -1.21 13.80
C LEU A 83 25.62 -0.55 13.72
N GLN A 84 26.51 -0.88 14.66
CA GLN A 84 27.93 -0.89 14.38
C GLN A 84 28.15 -1.93 13.26
N ALA A 85 28.66 -1.45 12.13
CA ALA A 85 29.16 -2.21 10.99
C ALA A 85 28.27 -3.36 10.47
N ASP A 86 27.68 -3.08 9.32
CA ASP A 86 27.12 -4.02 8.34
C ASP A 86 27.63 -5.48 8.40
N PRO A 87 26.76 -6.44 8.75
CA PRO A 87 26.98 -7.84 8.47
C PRO A 87 26.07 -8.23 7.29
N LEU A 88 26.41 -7.83 6.06
CA LEU A 88 25.81 -8.43 4.87
C LEU A 88 25.99 -9.96 4.87
N ASP A 89 26.93 -10.51 5.67
CA ASP A 89 27.20 -11.96 5.80
C ASP A 89 27.34 -12.48 7.25
N GLY A 90 26.61 -11.93 8.23
CA GLY A 90 26.66 -12.42 9.63
C GLY A 90 25.73 -13.58 9.98
N GLY A 91 25.07 -14.21 9.01
CA GLY A 91 24.07 -15.28 9.26
C GLY A 91 22.78 -14.83 9.94
N ARG A 92 22.46 -13.53 9.90
CA ARG A 92 21.28 -12.95 10.57
C ARG A 92 19.97 -13.17 9.81
N VAL A 93 20.02 -13.25 8.48
CA VAL A 93 18.83 -13.56 7.68
C VAL A 93 18.60 -15.06 7.69
N LYS A 94 17.40 -15.48 8.12
CA LYS A 94 17.06 -16.89 8.32
C LYS A 94 16.05 -17.44 7.30
N ALA A 95 15.61 -16.62 6.36
CA ALA A 95 14.60 -16.97 5.37
C ALA A 95 15.01 -16.47 3.97
N ALA A 96 14.38 -17.04 2.93
CA ALA A 96 14.48 -16.50 1.58
C ALA A 96 13.74 -15.15 1.51
N TYR A 97 14.27 -14.24 0.69
CA TYR A 97 13.72 -12.91 0.50
C TYR A 97 13.90 -12.47 -0.96
N THR A 98 12.99 -11.62 -1.41
CA THR A 98 13.02 -10.93 -2.71
C THR A 98 12.01 -9.79 -2.69
N CYS A 99 12.00 -8.95 -3.72
CA CYS A 99 10.85 -8.14 -4.08
C CYS A 99 10.08 -8.81 -5.24
N ALA A 100 8.81 -8.45 -5.38
CA ALA A 100 7.97 -8.78 -6.53
C ALA A 100 7.58 -7.48 -7.22
N GLU A 101 7.33 -7.56 -8.52
CA GLU A 101 6.86 -6.44 -9.35
C GLU A 101 5.51 -6.83 -9.95
N GLU A 102 4.52 -5.96 -9.76
CA GLU A 102 3.16 -6.17 -10.26
C GLU A 102 3.14 -6.03 -11.78
N VAL A 103 2.44 -6.92 -12.47
CA VAL A 103 2.28 -6.86 -13.94
C VAL A 103 0.89 -6.41 -14.38
N SER A 104 -0.06 -6.39 -13.46
CA SER A 104 -1.40 -5.85 -13.66
C SER A 104 -1.36 -4.36 -13.97
N LYS A 105 -2.35 -3.89 -14.73
CA LYS A 105 -2.46 -2.46 -15.09
C LYS A 105 -3.03 -1.59 -13.97
N GLY A 106 -3.69 -2.20 -12.99
CA GLY A 106 -4.23 -1.52 -11.82
C GLY A 106 -3.30 -1.64 -10.61
N LYS A 107 -3.32 -0.63 -9.73
CA LYS A 107 -2.65 -0.63 -8.42
C LYS A 107 -3.64 -0.71 -7.24
N ASP A 108 -4.88 -1.09 -7.52
CA ASP A 108 -5.93 -1.25 -6.51
C ASP A 108 -5.84 -2.61 -5.80
N THR A 109 -6.51 -2.71 -4.66
CA THR A 109 -6.49 -3.91 -3.83
C THR A 109 -6.95 -5.17 -4.59
N LEU A 110 -7.93 -5.08 -5.50
CA LEU A 110 -8.45 -6.25 -6.20
C LEU A 110 -7.43 -6.78 -7.21
N SER A 111 -6.83 -5.89 -8.01
CA SER A 111 -5.79 -6.22 -8.98
C SER A 111 -4.65 -7.01 -8.32
N GLY A 112 -4.04 -6.46 -7.26
CA GLY A 112 -2.92 -7.12 -6.58
C GLY A 112 -3.30 -8.45 -5.93
N HIS A 113 -4.48 -8.56 -5.33
CA HIS A 113 -4.93 -9.83 -4.73
C HIS A 113 -5.20 -10.91 -5.80
N TRP A 114 -5.77 -10.54 -6.94
CA TRP A 114 -6.01 -11.46 -8.05
C TRP A 114 -4.69 -11.94 -8.65
N GLU A 115 -3.72 -11.03 -8.83
CA GLU A 115 -2.41 -11.39 -9.37
C GLU A 115 -1.64 -12.34 -8.45
N ILE A 116 -1.65 -12.11 -7.12
CA ILE A 116 -1.06 -13.04 -6.14
C ILE A 116 -1.67 -14.44 -6.25
N ALA A 117 -2.95 -14.53 -6.60
CA ALA A 117 -3.65 -15.79 -6.81
C ALA A 117 -3.44 -16.40 -8.22
N GLY A 118 -2.64 -15.74 -9.08
CA GLY A 118 -2.31 -16.20 -10.43
C GLY A 118 -3.21 -15.66 -11.54
N VAL A 119 -3.94 -14.58 -11.28
CA VAL A 119 -4.87 -13.95 -12.23
C VAL A 119 -4.50 -12.47 -12.43
N PRO A 120 -3.52 -12.17 -13.30
CA PRO A 120 -3.14 -10.79 -13.57
C PRO A 120 -4.29 -10.03 -14.26
N VAL A 121 -4.48 -8.77 -13.88
CA VAL A 121 -5.50 -7.87 -14.41
C VAL A 121 -4.90 -7.01 -15.52
N ASP A 122 -5.15 -7.40 -16.76
CA ASP A 122 -4.59 -6.78 -17.98
C ASP A 122 -5.49 -5.70 -18.60
N PHE A 123 -6.54 -5.29 -17.88
CA PHE A 123 -7.50 -4.26 -18.27
C PHE A 123 -7.57 -3.14 -17.24
N ASP A 124 -7.98 -1.95 -17.68
CA ASP A 124 -8.17 -0.81 -16.79
C ASP A 124 -9.54 -0.90 -16.11
N TRP A 125 -9.58 -0.71 -14.79
CA TRP A 125 -10.83 -0.55 -14.08
C TRP A 125 -11.51 0.78 -14.42
N GLY A 126 -12.84 0.79 -14.34
CA GLY A 126 -13.60 2.04 -14.31
C GLY A 126 -13.48 2.70 -12.94
N TYR A 127 -12.81 3.85 -12.86
CA TYR A 127 -12.76 4.69 -11.67
C TYR A 127 -13.70 5.88 -11.82
N PHE A 128 -14.33 6.30 -10.73
CA PHE A 128 -15.15 7.51 -10.70
C PHE A 128 -14.29 8.70 -10.21
N PRO A 129 -14.36 9.86 -10.89
CA PRO A 129 -13.60 11.04 -10.49
C PRO A 129 -14.07 11.56 -9.12
N ASP A 130 -13.15 12.15 -8.36
CA ASP A 130 -13.46 12.83 -7.10
C ASP A 130 -14.10 14.20 -7.35
N GLN A 131 -15.36 14.19 -7.79
CA GLN A 131 -16.17 15.38 -8.00
C GLN A 131 -17.66 15.05 -7.85
N PRO A 132 -18.53 16.05 -7.61
CA PRO A 132 -19.98 15.83 -7.67
C PRO A 132 -20.42 15.36 -9.06
N LYS A 133 -21.44 14.52 -9.09
CA LYS A 133 -21.96 13.84 -10.28
C LYS A 133 -20.89 13.01 -11.00
N CYS A 134 -20.24 12.15 -10.22
CA CYS A 134 -19.11 11.36 -10.69
C CYS A 134 -19.51 10.12 -11.50
N PHE A 135 -20.78 9.71 -11.45
CA PHE A 135 -21.23 8.54 -12.20
C PHE A 135 -21.65 8.95 -13.61
N PRO A 136 -21.48 8.08 -14.62
CA PRO A 136 -22.04 8.31 -15.95
C PRO A 136 -23.56 8.50 -15.85
N GLN A 137 -24.09 9.58 -16.43
CA GLN A 137 -25.53 9.89 -16.35
C GLN A 137 -26.40 8.71 -16.83
N ALA A 138 -25.98 8.00 -17.89
CA ALA A 138 -26.68 6.82 -18.38
C ALA A 138 -26.80 5.68 -17.34
N LEU A 139 -25.81 5.53 -16.46
CA LEU A 139 -25.85 4.57 -15.35
C LEU A 139 -26.87 5.01 -14.30
N VAL A 140 -26.81 6.29 -13.90
CA VAL A 140 -27.74 6.88 -12.91
C VAL A 140 -29.18 6.78 -13.41
N ASP A 141 -29.43 7.16 -14.66
CA ASP A 141 -30.75 7.11 -15.29
C ASP A 141 -31.29 5.67 -15.36
N ALA A 142 -30.42 4.71 -15.67
CA ALA A 142 -30.79 3.29 -15.67
C ALA A 142 -31.17 2.81 -14.27
N LEU A 143 -30.42 3.18 -13.23
CA LEU A 143 -30.72 2.83 -11.84
C LEU A 143 -32.05 3.45 -11.38
N ILE A 144 -32.29 4.72 -11.71
CA ILE A 144 -33.55 5.40 -11.41
C ILE A 144 -34.73 4.68 -12.07
N ARG A 145 -34.60 4.34 -13.35
CA ARG A 145 -35.66 3.67 -14.13
C ARG A 145 -35.94 2.26 -13.64
N GLU A 146 -34.91 1.43 -13.47
CA GLU A 146 -35.06 0.03 -13.04
C GLU A 146 -35.46 -0.10 -11.56
N GLY A 147 -34.98 0.82 -10.72
CA GLY A 147 -35.31 0.87 -9.30
C GLY A 147 -36.62 1.58 -8.98
N ASN A 148 -37.29 2.20 -9.97
CA ASN A 148 -38.45 3.06 -9.79
C ASN A 148 -38.21 4.12 -8.68
N LEU A 149 -37.05 4.77 -8.73
CA LEU A 149 -36.60 5.75 -7.74
C LEU A 149 -37.05 7.16 -8.15
N PRO A 150 -37.30 8.08 -7.21
CA PRO A 150 -37.62 9.48 -7.54
C PRO A 150 -36.39 10.29 -8.00
N GLY A 151 -35.17 9.79 -7.75
CA GLY A 151 -33.91 10.46 -8.07
C GLY A 151 -32.72 9.79 -7.41
N VAL A 152 -31.58 10.50 -7.38
CA VAL A 152 -30.35 10.08 -6.70
C VAL A 152 -29.89 11.16 -5.71
N LEU A 153 -29.44 10.73 -4.54
CA LEU A 153 -28.80 11.57 -3.53
C LEU A 153 -27.33 11.18 -3.41
N GLY A 154 -26.49 12.16 -3.03
CA GLY A 154 -25.11 11.87 -2.64
C GLY A 154 -24.20 11.36 -3.75
N GLU A 155 -24.45 11.75 -5.00
CA GLU A 155 -23.68 11.38 -6.19
C GLU A 155 -22.25 11.97 -6.18
N LYS A 156 -21.42 11.61 -5.20
CA LYS A 156 -20.08 12.14 -4.96
C LYS A 156 -19.26 11.18 -4.12
N LEU A 157 -17.94 11.36 -4.09
CA LEU A 157 -17.09 10.71 -3.09
C LEU A 157 -17.40 11.27 -1.70
N ALA A 158 -17.66 10.39 -0.74
CA ALA A 158 -17.87 10.76 0.65
C ALA A 158 -17.58 9.59 1.59
N SER A 159 -17.22 9.89 2.84
CA SER A 159 -17.28 8.89 3.92
C SER A 159 -18.73 8.45 4.11
N GLY A 160 -18.95 7.15 4.33
CA GLY A 160 -20.28 6.61 4.61
C GLY A 160 -20.95 7.25 5.83
N THR A 161 -20.19 7.65 6.85
CA THR A 161 -20.76 8.35 8.01
C THR A 161 -21.17 9.78 7.67
N VAL A 162 -20.39 10.46 6.84
CA VAL A 162 -20.62 11.86 6.47
C VAL A 162 -21.82 11.95 5.53
N ILE A 163 -21.92 11.08 4.52
CA ILE A 163 -23.03 11.14 3.56
C ILE A 163 -24.39 10.87 4.21
N ILE A 164 -24.41 9.99 5.22
CA ILE A 164 -25.61 9.73 6.03
C ILE A 164 -25.96 10.94 6.90
N GLN A 165 -24.97 11.59 7.53
CA GLN A 165 -25.21 12.80 8.31
C GLN A 165 -25.73 13.95 7.45
N GLU A 166 -25.23 14.07 6.23
CA GLU A 166 -25.62 15.14 5.30
C GLU A 166 -27.01 14.94 4.68
N LEU A 167 -27.35 13.70 4.29
CA LEU A 167 -28.50 13.43 3.42
C LEU A 167 -29.49 12.42 4.00
N GLY A 168 -29.27 11.89 5.20
CA GLY A 168 -30.09 10.81 5.76
C GLY A 168 -31.50 11.22 6.22
N GLU A 169 -31.75 12.51 6.42
CA GLU A 169 -33.10 13.03 6.75
C GLU A 169 -33.97 13.33 5.51
N GLU A 170 -33.37 13.41 4.32
CA GLU A 170 -34.06 13.65 3.03
C GLU A 170 -34.75 12.38 2.51
#